data_AF-A0A844UF08-F1
#
_entry.id   AF-A0A844UF08-F1
#
_cell.length_a   1.000
_cell.length_b   1.000
_cell.length_c   1.000
_cell.angle_alpha   90.00
_cell.angle_beta   90.00
_cell.angle_gamma   90.00
#
_symmetry.space_group_name_H-M   'P 1'
#
loop_
_entity.id
_entity.type
_entity.pdbx_description
1 polymer ?
#
loop_
_entity_poly.entity_id
_entity_poly.type
_entity_poly.pdbx_seq_one_letter_code
_entity_poly.pdbx_strand_id
1 'polypeptide(L)'
;MTFDTLFLLGFTIVHFQVPLLASLGIEPERPNYVWINKNVVNFATWMSCLSIVLWMWGFLFYLEKSKKKRYNQNVRITKIELNFVKYDNILLVFFILFVGLVGRTFFSGVYDGGDSWGGGAVYIYLILKSILYLRIIYFFSDFAKRSTKKSLNEIILYLFYNKIFFFVLTLYFCLFLFAGDRGPVLQISLIIGASYAIFLKSISLRRLCMFV
;
A
#
# COMPACT_ATOMS: atom_id res chain seq x y z
N MET A 1 -13.18 -6.12 5.80
CA MET A 1 -12.36 -7.27 5.37
C MET A 1 -11.13 -7.32 6.25
N THR A 2 -10.87 -8.45 6.91
CA THR A 2 -9.59 -8.68 7.59
C THR A 2 -8.52 -8.99 6.54
N PHE A 3 -7.26 -8.63 6.81
CA PHE A 3 -6.12 -8.83 5.91
C PHE A 3 -6.06 -10.27 5.35
N ASP A 4 -6.46 -11.25 6.17
CA ASP A 4 -6.51 -12.68 5.81
C ASP A 4 -7.39 -12.96 4.58
N THR A 5 -8.53 -12.29 4.47
CA THR A 5 -9.45 -12.46 3.33
C THR A 5 -8.87 -11.92 2.03
N LEU A 6 -8.09 -10.84 2.12
CA LEU A 6 -7.44 -10.24 0.95
C LEU A 6 -6.22 -11.08 0.52
N PHE A 7 -5.47 -11.63 1.49
CA PHE A 7 -4.40 -12.58 1.22
C PHE A 7 -4.92 -13.84 0.54
N LEU A 8 -5.97 -14.48 1.09
CA LEU A 8 -6.56 -15.69 0.50
C LEU A 8 -7.08 -15.46 -0.92
N LEU A 9 -7.76 -14.34 -1.15
CA LEU A 9 -8.26 -13.98 -2.46
C LEU A 9 -7.11 -13.79 -3.46
N GLY A 10 -6.10 -12.98 -3.10
CA GLY A 10 -4.94 -12.74 -3.97
C GLY A 10 -4.13 -14.00 -4.25
N PHE A 11 -3.89 -14.82 -3.23
CA PHE A 11 -3.18 -16.09 -3.36
C PHE A 11 -3.93 -17.04 -4.30
N THR A 12 -5.25 -17.14 -4.16
CA THR A 12 -6.09 -18.02 -4.99
C THR A 12 -6.05 -17.59 -6.45
N ILE A 13 -6.21 -16.29 -6.70
CA ILE A 13 -6.17 -15.70 -8.05
C ILE A 13 -4.81 -16.00 -8.71
N VAL A 14 -3.70 -15.67 -8.05
CA VAL A 14 -2.37 -15.81 -8.65
C VAL A 14 -1.99 -17.27 -8.90
N HIS A 15 -2.26 -18.16 -7.94
CA HIS A 15 -1.75 -19.52 -7.99
C HIS A 15 -2.69 -20.54 -8.63
N PHE A 16 -4.00 -20.26 -8.72
CA PHE A 16 -4.97 -21.23 -9.23
C PHE A 16 -5.74 -20.76 -10.45
N GLN A 17 -5.88 -19.46 -10.73
CA GLN A 17 -6.69 -19.00 -11.86
C GLN A 17 -6.15 -19.52 -13.20
N VAL A 18 -4.87 -19.30 -13.48
CA VAL A 18 -4.28 -19.68 -14.77
C VAL A 18 -4.17 -21.21 -14.92
N PRO A 19 -3.71 -21.98 -13.91
CA PRO A 19 -3.69 -23.45 -14.01
C PRO A 19 -5.09 -24.06 -14.18
N LEU A 20 -6.10 -23.53 -13.50
CA LEU A 20 -7.48 -24.01 -13.63
C LEU A 20 -8.05 -23.73 -15.03
N LEU A 21 -7.86 -22.53 -15.57
CA LEU A 21 -8.27 -22.20 -16.93
C LEU A 21 -7.56 -23.06 -17.98
N ALA A 22 -6.26 -23.31 -17.80
CA ALA A 22 -5.50 -24.19 -18.68
C ALA A 22 -5.97 -25.65 -18.63
N SER A 23 -6.43 -26.13 -17.47
CA SER A 23 -7.03 -27.47 -17.34
C SER A 23 -8.35 -27.61 -18.11
N LEU A 24 -9.05 -26.50 -18.33
CA LEU A 24 -10.27 -26.42 -19.16
C LEU A 24 -9.95 -26.20 -20.65
N GLY A 25 -8.67 -26.19 -21.04
CA GLY A 25 -8.23 -25.96 -22.42
C GLY A 25 -8.12 -24.49 -22.82
N ILE A 26 -8.23 -23.55 -21.86
CA ILE A 26 -8.08 -22.12 -22.11
C ILE A 26 -6.64 -21.71 -21.82
N GLU A 27 -5.83 -21.54 -22.87
CA GLU A 27 -4.46 -21.04 -22.73
C GLU A 27 -4.41 -19.51 -22.59
N PRO A 28 -3.45 -18.95 -21.83
CA PRO A 28 -3.26 -17.51 -21.74
C PRO A 28 -2.73 -16.94 -23.07
N GLU A 29 -3.08 -15.69 -23.38
CA GLU A 29 -2.70 -15.00 -24.63
C GLU A 29 -1.18 -14.95 -24.88
N ARG A 30 -0.36 -15.03 -23.81
CA ARG A 30 1.10 -15.04 -23.87
C ARG A 30 1.68 -16.23 -23.07
N PRO A 31 1.60 -17.46 -23.60
CA PRO A 31 1.95 -18.66 -22.85
C PRO A 31 3.42 -18.70 -22.48
N ASN A 32 4.33 -18.16 -23.29
CA ASN A 32 5.77 -18.17 -23.00
C ASN A 32 6.17 -17.21 -21.87
N TYR A 33 5.34 -16.20 -21.57
CA TYR A 33 5.58 -15.26 -20.47
C TYR A 33 4.99 -15.78 -19.15
N VAL A 34 3.80 -16.37 -19.23
CA VAL A 34 3.08 -16.89 -18.06
C VAL A 34 3.61 -18.27 -17.64
N TRP A 35 3.92 -19.12 -18.61
CA TRP A 35 4.49 -20.44 -18.41
C TRP A 35 5.98 -20.41 -18.74
N ILE A 36 6.80 -19.95 -17.79
CA ILE A 36 8.27 -20.04 -17.90
C ILE A 36 8.70 -21.47 -18.25
N ASN A 37 8.00 -22.47 -17.67
CA ASN A 37 8.10 -23.87 -18.06
C ASN A 37 6.78 -24.61 -17.81
N LYS A 38 6.07 -24.99 -18.89
CA LYS A 38 4.78 -25.70 -18.82
C LYS A 38 4.84 -27.02 -18.03
N ASN A 39 6.00 -27.70 -18.02
CA ASN A 39 6.14 -29.01 -17.36
C ASN A 39 6.15 -28.93 -15.83
N VAL A 40 6.44 -27.75 -15.27
CA VAL A 40 6.55 -27.55 -13.81
C VAL A 40 5.27 -26.98 -13.20
N VAL A 41 4.32 -26.56 -14.05
CA VAL A 41 3.07 -25.89 -13.64
C VAL A 41 2.24 -26.74 -12.71
N ASN A 42 2.09 -28.02 -13.03
CA ASN A 42 1.32 -28.94 -12.21
C ASN A 42 1.94 -29.04 -10.81
N PHE A 43 3.26 -29.26 -10.74
CA PHE A 43 4.01 -29.30 -9.49
C PHE A 43 3.89 -28.00 -8.68
N ALA A 44 4.02 -26.84 -9.33
CA ALA A 44 3.86 -25.54 -8.68
C ALA A 44 2.45 -25.33 -8.10
N THR A 45 1.42 -25.82 -8.80
CA THR A 45 0.03 -25.77 -8.34
C THR A 45 -0.17 -26.66 -7.11
N TRP A 46 0.41 -27.87 -7.10
CA TRP A 46 0.42 -28.76 -5.93
C TRP A 46 1.11 -28.13 -4.73
N MET A 47 2.29 -27.52 -4.94
CA MET A 47 3.01 -26.82 -3.86
C MET A 47 2.24 -25.61 -3.32
N SER A 48 1.52 -24.90 -4.19
CA SER A 48 0.65 -23.79 -3.79
C SER A 48 -0.54 -24.29 -2.95
N CYS A 49 -1.12 -25.44 -3.32
CA CYS A 49 -2.17 -26.12 -2.54
C CYS A 49 -1.67 -26.55 -1.16
N LEU A 50 -0.49 -27.17 -1.10
CA LEU A 50 0.13 -27.55 0.18
C LEU A 50 0.37 -26.32 1.07
N SER A 51 0.86 -25.23 0.48
CA SER A 51 1.16 -23.99 1.20
C SER A 51 -0.08 -23.36 1.82
N ILE A 52 -1.20 -23.32 1.11
CA ILE A 52 -2.45 -22.76 1.66
C ILE A 52 -3.04 -23.66 2.75
N VAL A 53 -2.94 -24.99 2.63
CA VAL A 53 -3.36 -25.94 3.68
C VAL A 53 -2.55 -25.74 4.96
N LEU A 54 -1.21 -25.64 4.84
CA LEU A 54 -0.34 -25.37 5.98
C LEU A 54 -0.64 -24.01 6.63
N TRP A 55 -0.91 -22.99 5.82
CA TRP A 55 -1.32 -21.69 6.32
C TRP A 55 -2.64 -21.76 7.08
N MET A 56 -3.65 -22.48 6.55
CA MET A 56 -4.93 -22.68 7.23
C MET A 56 -4.76 -23.43 8.56
N TRP A 57 -3.90 -24.45 8.62
CA TRP A 57 -3.57 -25.13 9.88
C TRP A 57 -2.89 -24.19 10.87
N GLY A 58 -1.91 -23.40 10.44
CA GLY A 58 -1.27 -22.38 11.28
C GLY A 58 -2.28 -21.37 11.83
N PHE A 59 -3.24 -20.96 11.00
CA PHE A 59 -4.31 -20.05 11.41
C PHE A 59 -5.26 -20.67 12.45
N LEU A 60 -5.61 -21.95 12.31
CA LEU A 60 -6.42 -22.67 13.31
C LEU A 60 -5.71 -22.76 14.67
N PHE A 61 -4.42 -23.10 14.68
CA PHE A 61 -3.62 -23.11 15.92
C PHE A 61 -3.50 -21.71 16.54
N TYR A 62 -3.35 -20.67 15.72
CA TYR A 62 -3.36 -19.29 16.19
C TYR A 62 -4.70 -18.91 16.83
N LEU A 63 -5.83 -19.27 16.21
CA LEU A 63 -7.16 -18.99 16.75
C LEU A 63 -7.38 -19.68 18.10
N GLU A 64 -6.94 -20.93 18.25
CA GLU A 64 -7.05 -21.68 19.50
C GLU A 64 -6.23 -21.02 20.62
N LYS A 65 -5.00 -20.59 20.33
CA LYS A 65 -4.12 -19.88 21.27
C LYS A 65 -4.63 -18.47 21.59
N SER A 66 -5.23 -17.79 20.63
CA SER A 66 -5.80 -16.44 20.76
C SER A 66 -7.05 -16.44 21.63
N LYS A 67 -7.92 -17.46 21.51
CA LYS A 67 -9.08 -17.66 22.40
C LYS A 67 -8.65 -17.78 23.88
N LYS A 68 -7.54 -18.47 24.16
CA LYS A 68 -6.96 -18.56 25.53
C LYS A 68 -6.37 -17.23 26.03
N LYS A 69 -5.82 -16.38 25.14
CA LYS A 69 -5.27 -15.07 25.51
C LYS A 69 -6.33 -13.97 25.68
N ARG A 70 -7.47 -14.06 25.00
CA ARG A 70 -8.53 -13.03 25.04
C ARG A 70 -9.22 -12.89 26.41
N TYR A 71 -9.10 -13.90 27.26
CA TYR A 71 -9.60 -13.86 28.63
C TYR A 71 -8.66 -13.09 29.59
N ASN A 72 -7.42 -12.78 29.19
CA ASN A 72 -6.39 -12.34 30.13
C ASN A 72 -5.56 -11.12 29.67
N GLN A 73 -6.12 -10.25 28.83
CA GLN A 73 -5.37 -9.15 28.25
C GLN A 73 -6.03 -7.78 28.43
N ASN A 74 -5.91 -7.25 29.65
CA ASN A 74 -5.73 -5.81 29.86
C ASN A 74 -4.35 -5.39 29.31
N VAL A 75 -4.19 -5.41 27.98
CA VAL A 75 -3.00 -4.83 27.35
C VAL A 75 -3.17 -3.32 27.42
N ARG A 76 -2.48 -2.70 28.37
CA ARG A 76 -2.22 -1.25 28.33
C ARG A 76 -1.45 -0.96 27.06
N ILE A 77 -2.16 -0.54 26.02
CA ILE A 77 -1.55 0.03 24.82
C ILE A 77 -0.85 1.31 25.30
N THR A 78 0.46 1.24 25.48
CA THR A 78 1.28 2.44 25.66
C THR A 78 1.05 3.31 24.45
N LYS A 79 0.37 4.45 24.64
CA LYS A 79 0.20 5.46 23.59
C LYS A 79 1.59 5.97 23.23
N ILE A 80 2.16 5.47 22.14
CA ILE A 80 3.36 6.04 21.56
C ILE A 80 2.91 7.37 20.93
N GLU A 81 3.30 8.48 21.56
CA GLU A 81 3.09 9.81 20.99
C GLU A 81 4.15 10.05 19.92
N LEU A 82 3.71 10.06 18.66
CA LEU A 82 4.58 10.35 17.53
C LEU A 82 4.86 11.85 17.45
N ASN A 83 6.14 12.22 17.38
CA ASN A 83 6.54 13.60 17.14
C ASN A 83 6.48 13.90 15.62
N PHE A 84 5.38 14.50 15.19
CA PHE A 84 5.13 14.84 13.78
C PHE A 84 6.17 15.80 13.18
N VAL A 85 6.75 16.70 13.98
CA VAL A 85 7.77 17.65 13.49
C VAL A 85 9.03 16.91 13.06
N LYS A 86 9.50 15.95 13.88
CA LYS A 86 10.66 15.12 13.53
C LYS A 86 10.38 14.28 12.28
N TYR A 87 9.17 13.73 12.19
CA TYR A 87 8.75 12.93 11.05
C TYR A 87 8.76 13.75 9.75
N ASP A 88 8.19 14.95 9.77
CA ASP A 88 8.10 15.84 8.61
C ASP A 88 9.49 16.33 8.17
N ASN A 89 10.42 16.55 9.11
CA ASN A 89 11.81 16.87 8.79
C ASN A 89 12.53 15.70 8.11
N ILE A 90 12.34 14.46 8.59
CA ILE A 90 12.90 13.26 7.94
C ILE A 90 12.35 13.11 6.52
N LEU A 91 11.04 13.28 6.35
CA LEU A 91 10.37 13.26 5.05
C LEU A 91 10.99 14.30 4.09
N LEU A 92 11.20 15.54 4.57
CA LEU A 92 11.82 16.61 3.79
C LEU A 92 13.26 16.24 3.36
N VAL A 93 14.06 15.67 4.28
CA VAL A 93 15.44 15.25 3.98
C VAL A 93 15.47 14.20 2.87
N PHE A 94 14.64 13.15 2.97
CA PHE A 94 14.57 12.13 1.92
C PHE A 94 14.04 12.68 0.60
N PHE A 95 13.13 13.65 0.64
CA PHE A 95 12.63 14.31 -0.57
C PHE A 95 13.73 15.11 -1.27
N ILE A 96 14.50 15.91 -0.53
CA ILE A 96 15.63 16.68 -1.07
C ILE A 96 16.71 15.74 -1.62
N LEU A 97 17.05 14.67 -0.88
CA LEU A 97 18.01 13.67 -1.34
C LEU A 97 17.56 13.00 -2.63
N PHE A 98 16.28 12.63 -2.75
CA PHE A 98 15.74 12.05 -3.97
C PHE A 98 15.88 13.01 -5.15
N VAL A 99 15.41 14.25 -5.00
CA VAL A 99 15.48 15.29 -6.03
C VAL A 99 16.94 15.58 -6.46
N GLY A 100 17.88 15.55 -5.51
CA GLY A 100 19.30 15.74 -5.79
C GLY A 100 19.95 14.59 -6.55
N LEU A 101 19.42 13.37 -6.47
CA LEU A 101 20.03 12.16 -7.04
C LEU A 101 19.36 11.66 -8.32
N VAL A 102 18.07 11.95 -8.53
CA VAL A 102 17.27 11.40 -9.65
C VAL A 102 17.77 11.84 -11.05
N GLY A 103 18.60 12.89 -11.12
CA GLY A 103 19.20 13.36 -12.37
C GLY A 103 18.27 14.22 -13.23
N ARG A 104 18.82 14.77 -14.32
CA ARG A 104 18.11 15.72 -15.21
C ARG A 104 17.09 15.05 -16.13
N THR A 105 17.28 13.76 -16.45
CA THR A 105 16.39 12.97 -17.30
C THR A 105 14.98 12.88 -16.72
N PHE A 106 14.87 12.72 -15.40
CA PHE A 106 13.58 12.73 -14.71
C PHE A 106 12.78 14.01 -14.94
N PHE A 107 13.43 15.18 -14.92
CA PHE A 107 12.77 16.47 -15.15
C PHE A 107 12.41 16.73 -16.61
N SER A 108 12.95 15.95 -17.55
CA SER A 108 12.61 16.06 -18.98
C SER A 108 11.27 15.39 -19.34
N GLY A 109 10.62 14.71 -18.39
CA GLY A 109 9.30 14.10 -18.61
C GLY A 109 9.35 12.74 -19.34
N VAL A 110 10.55 12.19 -19.56
CA VAL A 110 10.72 10.86 -20.13
C VAL A 110 10.60 9.83 -18.99
N TYR A 111 9.45 9.16 -18.92
CA TYR A 111 9.26 8.06 -17.98
C TYR A 111 9.85 6.76 -18.54
N ASP A 112 10.82 6.21 -17.84
CA ASP A 112 11.52 4.96 -18.17
C ASP A 112 11.40 3.91 -17.05
N GLY A 113 10.46 4.07 -16.12
CA GLY A 113 10.31 3.13 -15.00
C GLY A 113 11.39 3.22 -13.93
N GLY A 114 12.26 4.23 -13.97
CA GLY A 114 13.32 4.43 -12.97
C GLY A 114 14.67 3.85 -13.34
N ASP A 115 14.81 3.31 -14.56
CA ASP A 115 16.08 2.76 -15.07
C ASP A 115 17.18 3.84 -15.17
N SER A 116 16.83 5.10 -15.45
CA SER A 116 17.80 6.22 -15.52
C SER A 116 18.09 6.92 -14.20
N TRP A 117 17.40 6.60 -13.10
CA TRP A 117 17.50 7.38 -11.85
C TRP A 117 18.78 7.07 -11.06
N GLY A 118 19.49 5.99 -11.42
CA GLY A 118 20.65 5.49 -10.68
C GLY A 118 20.23 4.78 -9.39
N GLY A 119 20.98 3.73 -9.01
CA GLY A 119 20.59 2.85 -7.90
C GLY A 119 20.34 3.59 -6.58
N GLY A 120 21.13 4.61 -6.26
CA GLY A 120 20.95 5.42 -5.05
C GLY A 120 19.61 6.16 -4.99
N ALA A 121 19.18 6.77 -6.09
CA ALA A 121 17.90 7.47 -6.15
C ALA A 121 16.72 6.49 -6.03
N VAL A 122 16.83 5.29 -6.61
CA VAL A 122 15.79 4.25 -6.49
C VAL A 122 15.59 3.84 -5.04
N TYR A 123 16.66 3.57 -4.28
CA TYR A 123 16.53 3.22 -2.86
C TYR A 123 15.94 4.36 -2.03
N ILE A 124 16.42 5.58 -2.25
CA ILE A 124 15.92 6.76 -1.53
C ILE A 124 14.46 7.03 -1.87
N TYR A 125 14.07 6.83 -3.13
CA TYR A 125 12.67 6.90 -3.56
C TYR A 125 11.79 5.89 -2.83
N LEU A 126 12.21 4.63 -2.73
CA LEU A 126 11.46 3.60 -2.01
C LEU A 126 11.26 3.97 -0.53
N ILE A 127 12.31 4.48 0.12
CA ILE A 127 12.23 4.94 1.51
C ILE A 127 11.29 6.16 1.64
N LEU A 128 11.47 7.17 0.79
CA LEU A 128 10.62 8.36 0.73
C LEU A 128 9.15 7.96 0.56
N LYS A 129 8.86 7.07 -0.37
CA LYS A 129 7.53 6.53 -0.66
C LYS A 129 6.92 5.86 0.57
N SER A 130 7.65 4.95 1.21
CA SER A 130 7.17 4.29 2.43
C SER A 130 6.88 5.27 3.57
N ILE A 131 7.77 6.24 3.80
CA ILE A 131 7.63 7.24 4.86
C ILE A 131 6.45 8.18 4.55
N LEU A 132 6.28 8.61 3.30
CA LEU A 132 5.15 9.45 2.88
C LEU A 132 3.81 8.74 3.09
N TYR A 133 3.74 7.45 2.75
CA TYR A 133 2.52 6.66 2.89
C TYR A 133 2.12 6.48 4.36
N LEU A 134 3.09 6.15 5.21
CA LEU A 134 2.88 6.09 6.65
C LEU A 134 2.44 7.46 7.21
N ARG A 135 3.00 8.57 6.72
CA ARG A 135 2.60 9.91 7.17
C ARG A 135 1.15 10.22 6.84
N ILE A 136 0.69 9.86 5.63
CA ILE A 136 -0.71 10.04 5.22
C ILE A 136 -1.63 9.26 6.17
N ILE A 137 -1.31 7.99 6.44
CA ILE A 137 -2.10 7.14 7.36
C ILE A 137 -2.16 7.77 8.76
N TYR A 138 -1.01 8.21 9.29
CA TYR A 138 -0.95 8.84 10.61
C TYR A 138 -1.65 10.20 10.66
N PHE A 139 -1.60 10.98 9.58
CA PHE A 139 -2.34 12.24 9.46
C PHE A 139 -3.84 12.01 9.64
N PHE A 140 -4.41 11.02 8.92
CA PHE A 140 -5.84 10.68 9.06
C PHE A 140 -6.17 10.08 10.42
N SER A 141 -5.28 9.25 10.99
CA SER A 141 -5.47 8.70 12.34
C SER A 141 -5.49 9.77 13.42
N ASP A 142 -4.60 10.76 13.35
CA ASP A 142 -4.52 11.86 14.30
C ASP A 142 -5.67 12.84 14.12
N PHE A 143 -6.01 13.20 12.88
CA PHE A 143 -7.18 14.02 12.58
C PHE A 143 -8.48 13.40 13.10
N ALA A 144 -8.67 12.08 12.94
CA ALA A 144 -9.84 11.38 13.46
C ALA A 144 -9.92 11.35 15.00
N LYS A 145 -8.80 11.50 15.71
CA LYS A 145 -8.76 11.58 17.18
C LYS A 145 -9.01 12.99 17.70
N ARG A 146 -8.54 14.02 16.98
CA ARG A 146 -8.56 15.42 17.42
C ARG A 146 -9.78 16.20 16.95
N SER A 147 -10.29 15.90 15.74
CA SER A 147 -11.37 16.68 15.15
C SER A 147 -12.75 16.19 15.58
N THR A 148 -13.54 17.08 16.16
CA THR A 148 -14.93 16.81 16.58
C THR A 148 -15.88 16.77 15.39
N LYS A 149 -15.56 17.51 14.32
CA LYS A 149 -16.27 17.50 13.05
C LYS A 149 -15.39 16.85 11.99
N LYS A 150 -16.01 16.04 11.13
CA LYS A 150 -15.34 15.22 10.10
C LYS A 150 -15.63 15.75 8.71
N SER A 151 -15.56 17.07 8.54
CA SER A 151 -15.84 17.71 7.26
C SER A 151 -14.60 17.75 6.36
N LEU A 152 -14.78 17.79 5.04
CA LEU A 152 -13.67 17.90 4.08
C LEU A 152 -12.89 19.21 4.26
N ASN A 153 -13.57 20.31 4.55
CA ASN A 153 -12.92 21.62 4.75
C ASN A 153 -11.96 21.62 5.95
N GLU A 154 -12.31 20.93 7.03
CA GLU A 154 -11.43 20.81 8.20
C GLU A 154 -10.21 19.94 7.92
N ILE A 155 -10.34 18.90 7.10
CA ILE A 155 -9.20 18.10 6.66
C ILE A 155 -8.22 18.97 5.87
N ILE A 156 -8.74 19.79 4.95
CA ILE A 156 -7.94 20.72 4.15
C ILE A 156 -7.23 21.74 5.06
N LEU A 157 -7.96 22.35 6.00
CA LEU A 157 -7.37 23.29 6.98
C LEU A 157 -6.29 22.62 7.85
N TYR A 158 -6.53 21.39 8.31
CA TYR A 158 -5.56 20.62 9.09
C TYR A 158 -4.32 20.22 8.28
N LEU A 159 -4.50 19.99 6.98
CA LEU A 159 -3.40 19.77 6.05
C LEU A 159 -2.53 21.03 5.93
N PHE A 160 -3.13 22.21 5.79
CA PHE A 160 -2.42 23.48 5.74
C PHE A 160 -1.69 23.84 7.05
N TYR A 161 -2.17 23.36 8.20
CA TYR A 161 -1.45 23.50 9.47
C TYR A 161 -0.10 22.75 9.44
N ASN A 162 -0.06 21.59 8.79
CA ASN A 162 1.15 20.79 8.61
C ASN A 162 1.92 21.25 7.35
N LYS A 163 2.48 22.47 7.39
CA LYS A 163 3.09 23.15 6.23
C LYS A 163 4.12 22.30 5.47
N ILE A 164 5.04 21.64 6.18
CA ILE A 164 6.10 20.83 5.56
C ILE A 164 5.51 19.62 4.85
N PHE A 165 4.60 18.89 5.51
CA PHE A 165 3.94 17.73 4.93
C PHE A 165 3.13 18.12 3.69
N PHE A 166 2.33 19.19 3.77
CA PHE A 166 1.59 19.70 2.63
C PHE A 166 2.51 20.06 1.46
N PHE A 167 3.59 20.79 1.73
CA PHE A 167 4.57 21.19 0.73
C PHE A 167 5.20 19.98 0.02
N VAL A 168 5.69 19.00 0.77
CA VAL A 168 6.29 17.78 0.20
C VAL A 168 5.26 16.97 -0.58
N LEU A 169 4.03 16.83 -0.06
CA LEU A 169 2.96 16.10 -0.74
C LEU A 169 2.60 16.75 -2.09
N THR A 170 2.43 18.08 -2.10
CA THR A 170 2.11 18.83 -3.33
C THR A 170 3.25 18.77 -4.34
N LEU A 171 4.50 18.99 -3.92
CA LEU A 171 5.65 18.90 -4.82
C LEU A 171 5.84 17.49 -5.35
N TYR A 172 5.70 16.46 -4.51
CA TYR A 172 5.75 15.07 -4.95
C TYR A 172 4.68 14.82 -6.02
N PHE A 173 3.44 15.22 -5.78
CA PHE A 173 2.35 15.05 -6.74
C PHE A 173 2.64 15.76 -8.07
N CYS A 174 3.09 17.01 -8.04
CA CYS A 174 3.46 17.77 -9.23
C CYS A 174 4.64 17.14 -9.98
N LEU A 175 5.70 16.74 -9.28
CA LEU A 175 6.89 16.15 -9.89
C LEU A 175 6.58 14.88 -10.65
N PHE A 176 5.82 13.95 -10.06
CA PHE A 176 5.48 12.69 -10.73
C PHE A 176 4.50 12.90 -11.88
N LEU A 177 3.60 13.89 -11.80
CA LEU A 177 2.78 14.29 -12.95
C LEU A 177 3.63 14.85 -14.09
N PHE A 178 4.59 15.73 -13.81
CA PHE A 178 5.49 16.28 -14.83
C PHE A 178 6.44 15.24 -15.41
N ALA A 179 6.88 14.28 -14.60
CA ALA A 179 7.67 13.14 -15.04
C ALA A 179 6.88 12.16 -15.92
N GLY A 180 5.55 12.31 -16.01
CA GLY A 180 4.68 11.43 -16.78
C GLY A 180 4.31 10.12 -16.07
N ASP A 181 4.73 9.94 -14.81
CA ASP A 181 4.44 8.74 -14.03
C ASP A 181 3.14 8.88 -13.22
N ARG A 182 2.11 8.17 -13.70
CA ARG A 182 0.78 8.17 -13.07
C ARG A 182 0.70 7.22 -11.88
N GLY A 183 1.63 6.28 -11.74
CA GLY A 183 1.59 5.23 -10.71
C GLY A 183 1.64 5.80 -9.29
N PRO A 184 2.65 6.61 -8.93
CA PRO A 184 2.79 7.20 -7.61
C PRO A 184 1.63 8.12 -7.23
N VAL A 185 1.11 8.87 -8.23
CA VAL A 185 -0.04 9.76 -8.11
C VAL A 185 -1.30 8.98 -7.75
N LEU A 186 -1.56 7.88 -8.47
CA LEU A 186 -2.71 7.01 -8.22
C LEU A 186 -2.58 6.31 -6.87
N GLN A 187 -1.39 5.85 -6.50
CA GLN A 187 -1.13 5.21 -5.20
C GLN A 187 -1.38 6.18 -4.03
N ILE A 188 -0.95 7.44 -4.11
CA ILE A 188 -1.27 8.45 -3.10
C ILE A 188 -2.78 8.65 -2.99
N SER A 189 -3.46 8.79 -4.13
CA SER A 189 -4.92 8.98 -4.18
C SER A 189 -5.66 7.80 -3.51
N LEU A 190 -5.24 6.58 -3.79
CA LEU A 190 -5.79 5.36 -3.16
C LEU A 190 -5.53 5.34 -1.64
N ILE A 191 -4.32 5.68 -1.20
CA ILE A 191 -3.98 5.67 0.24
C ILE A 191 -4.75 6.75 1.00
N ILE A 192 -4.92 7.94 0.42
CA ILE A 192 -5.76 9.00 0.97
C ILE A 192 -7.21 8.52 1.08
N GLY A 193 -7.76 7.94 0.01
CA GLY A 193 -9.12 7.40 -0.01
C GLY A 193 -9.33 6.28 1.01
N ALA A 194 -8.39 5.33 1.08
CA ALA A 194 -8.42 4.23 2.05
C ALA A 194 -8.32 4.73 3.49
N SER A 195 -7.41 5.67 3.77
CA SER A 195 -7.23 6.25 5.11
C SER A 195 -8.47 7.04 5.53
N TYR A 196 -9.07 7.80 4.62
CA TYR A 196 -10.34 8.49 4.84
C TYR A 196 -11.47 7.49 5.17
N ALA A 197 -11.58 6.40 4.41
CA ALA A 197 -12.59 5.37 4.62
C ALA A 197 -12.40 4.60 5.94
N ILE A 198 -11.15 4.34 6.34
CA ILE A 198 -10.85 3.60 7.56
C ILE A 198 -11.08 4.45 8.82
N PHE A 199 -10.56 5.69 8.85
CA PHE A 199 -10.54 6.49 10.08
C PHE A 199 -11.73 7.44 10.24
N LEU A 200 -12.23 8.01 9.14
CA LEU A 200 -13.27 9.06 9.22
C LEU A 200 -14.66 8.50 8.98
N LYS A 201 -14.85 7.85 7.83
CA LYS A 201 -16.16 7.36 7.41
C LYS A 201 -16.03 5.91 6.97
N SER A 202 -16.40 4.98 7.85
CA SER A 202 -16.46 3.56 7.51
C SER A 202 -17.46 3.35 6.38
N ILE A 203 -16.97 3.24 5.15
CA ILE A 203 -17.80 2.88 4.01
C ILE A 203 -18.07 1.39 4.12
N SER A 204 -19.33 0.99 4.29
CA SER A 204 -19.69 -0.42 4.18
C SER A 204 -19.47 -0.87 2.74
N LEU A 205 -18.74 -1.98 2.55
CA LEU A 205 -18.42 -2.56 1.24
C LEU A 205 -19.66 -2.71 0.33
N ARG A 206 -20.85 -2.95 0.91
CA ARG A 206 -22.14 -3.00 0.19
C ARG A 206 -22.45 -1.73 -0.61
N ARG A 207 -22.02 -0.55 -0.17
CA ARG A 207 -22.26 0.70 -0.89
C ARG A 207 -21.22 0.97 -1.97
N LEU A 208 -20.04 0.34 -1.90
CA LEU A 208 -18.96 0.50 -2.88
C LEU A 208 -19.23 -0.34 -4.14
N CYS A 209 -19.76 -1.55 -3.99
CA CYS A 209 -20.18 -2.41 -5.12
C CYS A 209 -21.46 -1.94 -5.84
N MET A 210 -22.21 -0.98 -5.29
CA MET A 210 -23.43 -0.46 -5.93
C MET A 210 -23.15 0.74 -6.84
N PHE A 211 -21.92 1.27 -6.80
CA PHE A 211 -21.46 2.41 -7.60
C PHE A 211 -20.52 2.01 -8.75
N VAL A 212 -20.16 0.72 -8.85
CA VAL A 212 -19.45 0.11 -9.97
C VAL A 212 -20.46 -0.72 -10.75
#